data_AF-A0A1A0JWQ2-F1
#
_entry.id   AF-A0A1A0JWQ2-F1
#
_cell.length_a   1.000
_cell.length_b   1.000
_cell.length_c   1.000
_cell.angle_alpha   90.00
_cell.angle_beta   90.00
_cell.angle_gamma   90.00
#
_symmetry.space_group_name_H-M   'P 1'
#
loop_
_entity.id
_entity.type
_entity.pdbx_description
1 polymer ?
#
loop_
_entity_poly.entity_id
_entity_poly.type
_entity_poly.pdbx_seq_one_letter_code
_entity_poly.pdbx_strand_id
1 'polypeptide(L)'
;LRSSQVPVVGVSALDVDVDGVGMVNTGVTLQGLKAEPNQVWSGDFLGAKAQSMRRTMRLDGVAMGAWLDMKDLTISHPKNISPGGGPATEAVFQGRPPGFHEPVSVLATLRLVGDEFQLRPKEVISSSVHPDDADDDALAAFDLTVNTTALPLDKAADAVYLEGGSIVFEAVRNNVIVQPEYLAPVGRANEL
;
A
#
# COMPACT_ATOMS: atom_id res chain seq x y z
N LEU A 1 -33.20 21.24 7.36
CA LEU A 1 -32.24 20.15 7.64
C LEU A 1 -31.09 20.75 8.43
N ARG A 2 -30.93 20.40 9.71
CA ARG A 2 -29.77 20.80 10.52
C ARG A 2 -28.59 19.90 10.10
N SER A 3 -27.36 20.44 10.08
CA SER A 3 -26.10 19.76 9.70
C SER A 3 -26.17 18.23 9.70
N SER A 4 -25.99 17.60 8.54
CA SER A 4 -26.01 16.15 8.42
C SER A 4 -24.60 15.61 8.62
N GLN A 5 -24.46 14.57 9.44
CA GLN A 5 -23.21 13.84 9.55
C GLN A 5 -23.14 12.85 8.38
N VAL A 6 -22.18 13.04 7.48
CA VAL A 6 -21.88 12.08 6.43
C VAL A 6 -20.83 11.11 6.98
N PRO A 7 -21.15 9.82 7.12
CA PRO A 7 -20.26 8.88 7.82
C PRO A 7 -18.95 8.70 7.06
N VAL A 8 -19.02 8.50 5.75
CA VAL A 8 -17.86 8.26 4.90
C VAL A 8 -18.09 8.83 3.50
N VAL A 9 -17.06 9.42 2.92
CA VAL A 9 -16.95 9.75 1.49
C VAL A 9 -15.65 9.15 0.98
N GLY A 10 -15.70 8.44 -0.15
CA GLY A 10 -14.53 7.78 -0.73
C GLY A 10 -14.37 8.07 -2.21
N VAL A 11 -13.14 8.25 -2.65
CA VAL A 11 -12.74 8.33 -4.07
C VAL A 11 -11.63 7.31 -4.29
N SER A 12 -11.74 6.54 -5.35
CA SER A 12 -10.72 5.56 -5.74
C SER A 12 -10.39 5.69 -7.22
N ALA A 13 -9.12 5.50 -7.57
CA ALA A 13 -8.68 5.35 -8.95
C ALA A 13 -7.94 4.03 -9.08
N LEU A 14 -8.24 3.31 -10.16
CA LEU A 14 -7.65 2.02 -10.48
C LEU A 14 -6.66 2.20 -11.62
N ASP A 15 -5.62 1.36 -11.64
CA ASP A 15 -4.61 1.34 -12.69
C ASP A 15 -4.08 2.75 -13.00
N VAL A 16 -3.59 3.42 -11.97
CA VAL A 16 -2.97 4.74 -12.10
C VAL A 16 -1.46 4.56 -12.25
N ASP A 17 -0.93 5.04 -13.36
CA ASP A 17 0.52 5.12 -13.55
C ASP A 17 1.09 6.29 -12.73
N VAL A 18 1.88 5.98 -11.71
CA VAL A 18 2.53 6.94 -10.83
C VAL A 18 4.03 6.92 -11.11
N ASP A 19 4.57 8.08 -11.47
CA ASP A 19 5.99 8.19 -11.83
C ASP A 19 6.91 7.66 -10.71
N GLY A 20 7.85 6.80 -11.11
CA GLY A 20 8.77 6.07 -10.23
C GLY A 20 8.16 5.11 -9.21
N VAL A 21 6.85 4.90 -9.22
CA VAL A 21 6.14 3.87 -8.44
C VAL A 21 5.58 2.78 -9.37
N GLY A 22 5.10 3.15 -10.56
CA GLY A 22 4.44 2.26 -11.51
C GLY A 22 2.91 2.25 -11.35
N MET A 23 2.29 1.22 -11.93
CA MET A 23 0.83 1.08 -11.98
C MET A 23 0.26 0.68 -10.61
N VAL A 24 -0.56 1.53 -10.00
CA VAL A 24 -1.12 1.31 -8.65
C VAL A 24 -2.58 1.69 -8.55
N ASN A 25 -3.26 1.08 -7.57
CA ASN A 25 -4.59 1.51 -7.16
C ASN A 25 -4.44 2.54 -6.04
N THR A 26 -5.14 3.65 -6.14
CA THR A 26 -5.09 4.74 -5.15
C THR A 26 -6.48 5.06 -4.63
N GLY A 27 -6.55 5.61 -3.43
CA GLY A 27 -7.82 6.01 -2.85
C GLY A 27 -7.66 7.05 -1.76
N VAL A 28 -8.75 7.81 -1.57
CA VAL A 28 -8.93 8.69 -0.44
C VAL A 28 -10.27 8.41 0.20
N THR A 29 -10.28 8.30 1.52
CA THR A 29 -11.49 8.20 2.34
C THR A 29 -11.53 9.31 3.38
N LEU A 30 -12.60 10.08 3.39
CA LEU A 30 -12.93 11.05 4.42
C LEU A 30 -13.95 10.42 5.37
N GLN A 31 -13.72 10.50 6.68
CA GLN A 31 -14.62 9.92 7.69
C GLN A 31 -15.18 10.99 8.62
N GLY A 32 -16.45 10.80 9.02
CA GLY A 32 -17.14 11.64 9.99
C GLY A 32 -17.26 13.09 9.54
N LEU A 33 -17.68 13.34 8.30
CA LEU A 33 -17.81 14.70 7.78
C LEU A 33 -19.01 15.40 8.42
N LYS A 34 -18.79 16.64 8.85
CA LYS A 34 -19.84 17.60 9.20
C LYS A 34 -20.10 18.46 7.98
N ALA A 35 -21.18 18.18 7.28
CA ALA A 35 -21.54 18.84 6.03
C ALA A 35 -22.85 19.62 6.19
N GLU A 36 -22.93 20.78 5.55
CA GLU A 36 -24.17 21.51 5.38
C GLU A 36 -25.09 20.78 4.39
N PRO A 37 -26.43 20.94 4.47
CA PRO A 37 -27.34 20.21 3.61
C PRO A 37 -27.06 20.37 2.10
N ASN A 38 -26.67 21.56 1.66
CA ASN A 38 -26.31 21.82 0.26
C ASN A 38 -25.07 21.05 -0.20
N GLN A 39 -24.09 20.84 0.69
CA GLN A 39 -22.89 20.06 0.40
C GLN A 39 -23.22 18.58 0.21
N VAL A 40 -24.14 18.04 1.03
CA VAL A 40 -24.62 16.66 0.88
C VAL A 40 -25.31 16.44 -0.48
N TRP A 41 -26.15 17.39 -0.90
CA TRP A 41 -26.88 17.28 -2.17
C TRP A 41 -25.99 17.51 -3.40
N SER A 42 -25.02 18.42 -3.31
CA SER A 42 -24.11 18.73 -4.43
C SER A 42 -22.97 17.73 -4.56
N GLY A 43 -22.58 17.05 -3.47
CA GLY A 43 -21.36 16.26 -3.39
C GLY A 43 -20.10 17.12 -3.24
N ASP A 44 -20.23 18.44 -3.16
CA ASP A 44 -19.12 19.35 -2.91
C ASP A 44 -18.91 19.52 -1.40
N PHE A 45 -17.90 18.82 -0.87
CA PHE A 45 -17.55 18.84 0.54
C PHE A 45 -16.42 19.82 0.86
N LEU A 46 -15.99 20.68 -0.06
CA LEU A 46 -14.92 21.64 0.20
C LEU A 46 -15.24 22.52 1.41
N GLY A 47 -14.25 22.71 2.29
CA GLY A 47 -14.42 23.45 3.54
C GLY A 47 -15.16 22.72 4.66
N ALA A 48 -15.71 21.53 4.42
CA ALA A 48 -16.33 20.72 5.47
C ALA A 48 -15.27 20.19 6.44
N LYS A 49 -15.67 19.95 7.70
CA LYS A 49 -14.80 19.33 8.72
C LYS A 49 -14.94 17.82 8.66
N ALA A 50 -13.83 17.10 8.51
CA ALA A 50 -13.77 15.64 8.63
C ALA A 50 -13.01 15.23 9.89
N GLN A 51 -13.42 14.13 10.51
CA GLN A 51 -12.71 13.56 11.67
C GLN A 51 -11.35 12.99 11.25
N SER A 52 -11.30 12.36 10.08
CA SER A 52 -10.05 11.89 9.48
C SER A 52 -10.15 11.87 7.96
N MET A 53 -8.98 11.92 7.35
CA MET A 53 -8.73 11.68 5.93
C MET A 53 -7.66 10.59 5.85
N ARG A 54 -7.95 9.57 5.05
CA ARG A 54 -7.09 8.42 4.83
C ARG A 54 -6.77 8.36 3.35
N ARG A 55 -5.49 8.37 3.00
CA ARG A 55 -5.01 8.09 1.66
C ARG A 55 -4.38 6.70 1.62
N THR A 56 -4.68 5.96 0.57
CA THR A 56 -4.20 4.60 0.38
C THR A 56 -3.57 4.42 -0.98
N MET A 57 -2.50 3.65 -1.05
CA MET A 57 -1.91 3.16 -2.29
C MET A 57 -1.78 1.65 -2.16
N ARG A 58 -2.26 0.91 -3.15
CA ARG A 58 -2.29 -0.54 -3.17
C ARG A 58 -1.48 -1.05 -4.36
N LEU A 59 -0.49 -1.90 -4.05
CA LEU A 59 0.39 -2.57 -4.99
C LEU A 59 0.03 -4.05 -5.02
N ASP A 60 -0.40 -4.54 -6.18
CA ASP A 60 -0.59 -5.98 -6.38
C ASP A 60 0.74 -6.68 -6.73
N GLY A 61 0.67 -7.96 -7.06
CA GLY A 61 1.85 -8.73 -7.47
C GLY A 61 2.55 -8.16 -8.71
N VAL A 62 1.83 -7.55 -9.65
CA VAL A 62 2.44 -6.96 -10.85
C VAL A 62 3.24 -5.71 -10.48
N ALA A 63 2.63 -4.81 -9.71
CA ALA A 63 3.27 -3.56 -9.32
C ALA A 63 4.46 -3.80 -8.37
N MET A 64 4.28 -4.68 -7.39
CA MET A 64 5.37 -5.08 -6.50
C MET A 64 6.45 -5.89 -7.24
N GLY A 65 6.06 -6.65 -8.26
CA GLY A 65 6.97 -7.37 -9.15
C GLY A 65 7.91 -6.42 -9.87
N ALA A 66 7.40 -5.29 -10.36
CA ALA A 66 8.24 -4.25 -10.95
C ALA A 66 9.28 -3.69 -9.98
N TRP A 67 8.96 -3.56 -8.68
CA TRP A 67 9.91 -3.11 -7.66
C TRP A 67 11.00 -4.13 -7.33
N LEU A 68 10.71 -5.41 -7.50
CA LEU A 68 11.63 -6.53 -7.22
C LEU A 68 12.29 -7.09 -8.49
N ASP A 69 12.06 -6.50 -9.66
CA ASP A 69 12.47 -7.01 -10.97
C ASP A 69 11.96 -8.44 -11.27
N MET A 70 10.72 -8.73 -10.88
CA MET A 70 10.04 -10.02 -11.06
C MET A 70 8.74 -9.87 -11.85
N LYS A 71 8.60 -10.58 -12.96
CA LYS A 71 7.45 -10.44 -13.87
C LYS A 71 6.23 -11.28 -13.49
N ASP A 72 6.43 -12.31 -12.67
CA ASP A 72 5.44 -13.31 -12.29
C ASP A 72 5.19 -13.31 -10.77
N LEU A 73 5.48 -12.19 -10.11
CA LEU A 73 5.33 -12.07 -8.67
C LEU A 73 3.85 -12.15 -8.28
N THR A 74 3.58 -12.98 -7.26
CA THR A 74 2.31 -13.11 -6.58
C THR A 74 2.49 -12.94 -5.08
N ILE A 75 1.45 -12.43 -4.42
CA ILE A 75 1.46 -12.13 -2.99
C ILE A 75 0.29 -12.84 -2.33
N SER A 76 0.53 -13.51 -1.21
CA SER A 76 -0.50 -14.23 -0.48
C SER A 76 -0.32 -14.12 1.03
N HIS A 77 -1.39 -14.41 1.76
CA HIS A 77 -1.31 -14.49 3.22
C HIS A 77 -0.51 -15.74 3.63
N PRO A 78 0.31 -15.66 4.69
CA PRO A 78 0.87 -16.86 5.29
C PRO A 78 -0.28 -17.77 5.76
N LYS A 79 -0.12 -19.09 5.59
CA LYS A 79 -1.17 -20.11 5.84
C LYS A 79 -1.68 -20.18 7.29
N ASN A 80 -1.20 -19.32 8.20
CA ASN A 80 -1.59 -19.31 9.61
C ASN A 80 -1.87 -17.88 10.11
N ILE A 81 -3.11 -17.41 9.93
CA ILE A 81 -3.55 -16.11 10.45
C ILE A 81 -4.08 -16.33 11.88
N SER A 82 -3.18 -16.30 12.88
CA SER A 82 -3.62 -16.17 14.28
C SER A 82 -3.98 -14.69 14.54
N PRO A 83 -5.15 -14.36 15.12
CA PRO A 83 -5.67 -12.97 15.17
C PRO A 83 -4.92 -11.99 16.12
N GLY A 84 -3.68 -12.28 16.52
CA GLY A 84 -3.04 -11.66 17.69
C GLY A 84 -1.66 -11.03 17.47
N GLY A 85 -1.22 -10.79 16.24
CA GLY A 85 0.08 -10.17 15.95
C GLY A 85 -0.03 -8.65 15.83
N GLY A 86 0.83 -7.92 16.53
CA GLY A 86 0.94 -6.46 16.46
C GLY A 86 1.46 -5.92 15.10
N PRO A 87 2.15 -4.76 15.06
CA PRO A 87 2.31 -3.90 13.87
C PRO A 87 3.25 -4.41 12.76
N ALA A 88 3.63 -5.69 12.77
CA ALA A 88 4.36 -6.32 11.67
C ALA A 88 3.41 -7.28 10.94
N THR A 89 3.19 -7.02 9.66
CA THR A 89 2.40 -7.89 8.80
C THR A 89 3.35 -8.80 8.02
N GLU A 90 3.01 -10.07 7.91
CA GLU A 90 3.78 -11.05 7.14
C GLU A 90 3.05 -11.35 5.83
N ALA A 91 3.82 -11.59 4.77
CA ALA A 91 3.30 -11.97 3.47
C ALA A 91 4.20 -13.04 2.84
N VAL A 92 3.59 -13.90 2.04
CA VAL A 92 4.31 -14.86 1.20
C VAL A 92 4.38 -14.29 -0.20
N PHE A 93 5.60 -14.11 -0.68
CA PHE A 93 5.90 -13.67 -2.04
C PHE A 93 6.34 -14.88 -2.83
N GLN A 94 5.78 -15.07 -4.02
CA GLN A 94 6.21 -16.10 -4.96
C GLN A 94 6.48 -15.46 -6.31
N GLY A 95 7.71 -15.57 -6.80
CA GLY A 95 8.13 -15.03 -8.08
C GLY A 95 9.47 -15.61 -8.50
N ARG A 96 9.89 -15.36 -9.73
CA ARG A 96 11.21 -15.76 -10.23
C ARG A 96 12.19 -14.59 -10.12
N PRO A 97 13.19 -14.66 -9.22
CA PRO A 97 14.26 -13.67 -9.16
C PRO A 97 15.02 -13.54 -10.49
N PRO A 98 15.65 -12.38 -10.75
CA PRO A 98 16.54 -12.22 -11.91
C PRO A 98 17.64 -13.29 -11.92
N GLY A 99 17.77 -13.99 -13.05
CA GLY A 99 18.77 -15.06 -13.22
C GLY A 99 18.36 -16.44 -12.73
N PHE A 100 17.27 -16.56 -11.97
CA PHE A 100 16.80 -17.85 -11.48
C PHE A 100 16.04 -18.62 -12.56
N HIS A 101 16.11 -19.95 -12.49
CA HIS A 101 15.41 -20.82 -13.45
C HIS A 101 13.94 -21.02 -13.06
N GLU A 102 13.69 -21.21 -11.77
CA GLU A 102 12.38 -21.55 -11.24
C GLU A 102 11.89 -20.49 -10.24
N PRO A 103 10.56 -20.31 -10.10
CA PRO A 103 10.02 -19.43 -9.07
C PRO A 103 10.34 -19.92 -7.66
N VAL A 104 10.58 -18.98 -6.76
CA VAL A 104 10.84 -19.22 -5.34
C VAL A 104 9.74 -18.57 -4.51
N SER A 105 9.33 -19.23 -3.43
CA SER A 105 8.38 -18.67 -2.45
C SER A 105 9.11 -18.28 -1.17
N VAL A 106 9.00 -17.02 -0.76
CA VAL A 106 9.65 -16.45 0.43
C VAL A 106 8.61 -15.88 1.38
N LEU A 107 8.74 -16.21 2.67
CA LEU A 107 8.05 -15.51 3.73
C LEU A 107 8.81 -14.22 4.03
N ALA A 108 8.13 -13.08 4.05
CA ALA A 108 8.75 -11.80 4.36
C ALA A 108 7.91 -10.99 5.36
N THR A 109 8.60 -10.19 6.17
CA THR A 109 7.96 -9.18 7.03
C THR A 109 7.85 -7.85 6.32
N LEU A 110 6.74 -7.16 6.55
CA LEU A 110 6.45 -5.81 6.12
C LEU A 110 6.54 -4.90 7.34
N ARG A 111 7.40 -3.88 7.28
CA ARG A 111 7.60 -2.97 8.41
C ARG A 111 7.81 -1.54 7.96
N LEU A 112 7.31 -0.60 8.77
CA LEU A 112 7.72 0.81 8.71
C LEU A 112 8.77 1.08 9.80
N VAL A 113 9.87 1.73 9.41
CA VAL A 113 10.94 2.18 10.30
C VAL A 113 11.20 3.65 9.99
N GLY A 114 10.61 4.54 10.81
CA GLY A 114 10.58 5.95 10.47
C GLY A 114 9.77 6.17 9.18
N ASP A 115 10.37 6.85 8.21
CA ASP A 115 9.75 7.10 6.91
C ASP A 115 10.01 5.97 5.89
N GLU A 116 10.76 4.93 6.26
CA GLU A 116 11.10 3.82 5.36
C GLU A 116 10.15 2.63 5.52
N PHE A 117 9.71 2.11 4.39
CA PHE A 117 9.18 0.77 4.27
C PHE A 117 10.33 -0.22 4.07
N GLN A 118 10.28 -1.31 4.82
CA GLN A 118 11.23 -2.41 4.75
C GLN A 118 10.46 -3.72 4.51
N LEU A 119 10.70 -4.31 3.36
CA LEU A 119 10.40 -5.71 3.08
C LEU A 119 11.64 -6.51 3.47
N ARG A 120 11.50 -7.40 4.45
CA ARG A 120 12.61 -8.24 4.91
C ARG A 120 12.26 -9.71 4.76
N PRO A 121 12.95 -10.45 3.87
CA PRO A 121 12.75 -11.88 3.71
C PRO A 121 13.19 -12.60 5.00
N LYS A 122 12.43 -13.61 5.41
CA LYS A 122 12.68 -14.42 6.61
C LYS A 122 13.22 -15.80 6.26
N GLU A 123 12.54 -16.48 5.35
CA GLU A 123 12.86 -17.85 4.96
C GLU A 123 12.24 -18.19 3.61
N VAL A 124 12.87 -19.15 2.92
CA VAL A 124 12.34 -19.75 1.71
C VAL A 124 11.34 -20.84 2.11
N ILE A 125 10.07 -20.69 1.73
CA ILE A 125 8.98 -21.63 2.08
C ILE A 125 8.92 -22.80 1.11
N SER A 126 9.13 -22.53 -0.17
CA SER A 126 9.10 -23.54 -1.21
C SER A 126 10.06 -23.10 -2.28
N SER A 127 11.02 -23.97 -2.52
CA SER A 127 12.01 -23.79 -3.54
C SER A 127 11.82 -24.93 -4.54
N SER A 128 11.37 -24.61 -5.75
CA SER A 128 11.65 -25.47 -6.90
C SER A 128 13.11 -25.24 -7.32
N VAL A 129 14.02 -25.07 -6.35
CA VAL A 129 15.33 -24.48 -6.56
C VAL A 129 16.14 -25.43 -7.42
N HIS A 130 16.54 -24.93 -8.58
CA HIS A 130 17.54 -25.58 -9.39
C HIS A 130 18.82 -25.67 -8.55
N PRO A 131 19.65 -26.73 -8.66
CA PRO A 131 20.86 -26.89 -7.83
C PRO A 131 21.84 -25.70 -7.82
N ASP A 132 21.72 -24.79 -8.78
CA ASP A 132 22.54 -23.58 -8.95
C ASP A 132 21.90 -22.32 -8.32
N ASP A 133 20.65 -22.37 -7.89
CA ASP A 133 19.90 -21.25 -7.31
C ASP A 133 20.07 -21.28 -5.77
N ALA A 134 20.96 -20.47 -5.19
CA ALA A 134 21.20 -20.48 -3.75
C ALA A 134 20.05 -19.82 -2.96
N ASP A 135 19.69 -20.39 -1.80
CA ASP A 135 18.64 -19.83 -0.93
C ASP A 135 18.96 -18.41 -0.44
N ASP A 136 20.24 -18.09 -0.18
CA ASP A 136 20.66 -16.74 0.24
C ASP A 136 20.46 -15.70 -0.87
N ASP A 137 20.73 -16.09 -2.14
CA ASP A 137 20.49 -15.24 -3.31
C ASP A 137 18.98 -15.04 -3.53
N ALA A 138 18.19 -16.09 -3.27
CA ALA A 138 16.74 -15.99 -3.31
C ALA A 138 16.24 -14.98 -2.28
N LEU A 139 16.65 -15.10 -1.01
CA LEU A 139 16.24 -14.14 0.03
C LEU A 139 16.65 -12.72 -0.36
N ALA A 140 17.90 -12.49 -0.76
CA ALA A 140 18.39 -11.17 -1.15
C ALA A 140 17.54 -10.52 -2.25
N ALA A 141 17.02 -11.29 -3.21
CA ALA A 141 16.16 -10.78 -4.27
C ALA A 141 14.78 -10.28 -3.80
N PHE A 142 14.33 -10.67 -2.61
CA PHE A 142 13.09 -10.18 -1.99
C PHE A 142 13.35 -9.13 -0.89
N ASP A 143 14.59 -8.68 -0.69
CA ASP A 143 14.87 -7.55 0.21
C ASP A 143 14.64 -6.22 -0.51
N LEU A 144 13.77 -5.37 0.05
CA LEU A 144 13.46 -4.07 -0.52
C LEU A 144 13.29 -3.00 0.55
N THR A 145 13.86 -1.83 0.31
CA THR A 145 13.65 -0.63 1.12
C THR A 145 13.11 0.49 0.25
N VAL A 146 12.04 1.15 0.70
CA VAL A 146 11.41 2.27 -0.01
C VAL A 146 11.19 3.43 0.93
N ASN A 147 11.60 4.64 0.55
CA ASN A 147 11.23 5.84 1.28
C ASN A 147 9.76 6.18 1.01
N THR A 148 8.91 6.11 2.04
CA THR A 148 7.47 6.31 1.90
C THR A 148 7.07 7.76 1.66
N THR A 149 7.97 8.73 1.86
CA THR A 149 7.68 10.15 1.50
C THR A 149 7.65 10.39 0.00
N ALA A 150 8.23 9.48 -0.80
CA ALA A 150 8.20 9.55 -2.26
C ALA A 150 6.93 8.93 -2.85
N LEU A 151 6.18 8.16 -2.04
CA LEU A 151 4.90 7.59 -2.47
C LEU A 151 3.86 8.71 -2.62
N PRO A 152 2.81 8.52 -3.44
CA PRO A 152 1.68 9.47 -3.59
C PRO A 152 0.76 9.51 -2.35
N LEU A 153 1.37 9.41 -1.15
CA LEU A 153 0.89 9.41 0.22
C LEU A 153 0.36 10.75 0.77
N ASP A 154 0.77 11.86 0.15
CA ASP A 154 0.73 13.24 0.71
C ASP A 154 1.49 13.47 2.03
N LYS A 155 1.95 12.40 2.68
CA LYS A 155 2.98 12.33 3.73
C LYS A 155 3.55 10.89 3.77
N ALA A 156 4.54 10.65 4.63
CA ALA A 156 5.03 9.30 4.93
C ALA A 156 3.88 8.38 5.38
N ALA A 157 4.00 7.09 5.08
CA ALA A 157 3.00 6.11 5.44
C ALA A 157 2.94 5.95 6.98
N ASP A 158 1.73 5.86 7.53
CA ASP A 158 1.51 5.49 8.94
C ASP A 158 1.34 3.99 9.12
N ALA A 159 0.92 3.28 8.06
CA ALA A 159 0.72 1.84 8.10
C ALA A 159 1.06 1.18 6.76
N VAL A 160 1.50 -0.09 6.86
CA VAL A 160 1.68 -1.01 5.75
C VAL A 160 1.09 -2.37 6.12
N TYR A 161 0.29 -2.96 5.23
CA TYR A 161 -0.35 -4.25 5.48
C TYR A 161 -0.71 -4.99 4.20
N LEU A 162 -0.91 -6.30 4.33
CA LEU A 162 -1.42 -7.16 3.26
C LEU A 162 -2.96 -7.14 3.26
N GLU A 163 -3.56 -6.87 2.11
CA GLU A 163 -5.00 -7.00 1.90
C GLU A 163 -5.28 -7.62 0.53
N GLY A 164 -6.02 -8.73 0.50
CA GLY A 164 -6.50 -9.34 -0.75
C GLY A 164 -5.41 -9.61 -1.79
N GLY A 165 -4.19 -10.00 -1.37
CA GLY A 165 -3.06 -10.26 -2.27
C GLY A 165 -2.33 -9.01 -2.75
N SER A 166 -2.47 -7.90 -2.03
CA SER A 166 -1.79 -6.65 -2.34
C SER A 166 -1.22 -6.00 -1.09
N ILE A 167 -0.09 -5.32 -1.24
CA ILE A 167 0.48 -4.49 -0.19
C ILE A 167 -0.23 -3.13 -0.22
N VAL A 168 -0.75 -2.72 0.92
CA VAL A 168 -1.44 -1.44 1.09
C VAL A 168 -0.60 -0.54 1.97
N PHE A 169 -0.26 0.63 1.44
CA PHE A 169 0.29 1.74 2.19
C PHE A 169 -0.82 2.71 2.55
N GLU A 170 -0.84 3.19 3.78
CA GLU A 170 -1.85 4.11 4.28
C GLU A 170 -1.20 5.32 4.95
N ALA A 171 -1.71 6.51 4.65
CA ALA A 171 -1.44 7.75 5.37
C ALA A 171 -2.75 8.34 5.91
N VAL A 172 -2.73 8.79 7.16
CA VAL A 172 -3.89 9.32 7.89
C VAL A 172 -3.61 10.73 8.39
N ARG A 173 -4.56 11.63 8.15
CA ARG A 173 -4.65 12.95 8.78
C ARG A 173 -5.91 13.01 9.62
N ASN A 174 -5.79 13.54 10.82
CA ASN A 174 -6.92 13.71 11.73
C ASN A 174 -7.36 15.18 11.75
N ASN A 175 -8.66 15.40 11.98
CA ASN A 175 -9.28 16.71 12.15
C ASN A 175 -8.94 17.69 11.02
N VAL A 176 -9.30 17.32 9.79
CA VAL A 176 -8.97 18.10 8.58
C VAL A 176 -10.15 18.95 8.11
N ILE A 177 -9.83 20.06 7.46
CA ILE A 177 -10.76 20.79 6.58
C ILE A 177 -10.58 20.21 5.18
N VAL A 178 -11.67 19.82 4.52
CA VAL A 178 -11.60 19.25 3.17
C VAL A 178 -11.08 20.31 2.19
N GLN A 179 -9.99 19.97 1.51
CA GLN A 179 -9.36 20.79 0.46
C GLN A 179 -9.43 20.04 -0.88
N PRO A 180 -9.35 20.75 -2.03
CA PRO A 180 -9.45 20.12 -3.35
C PRO A 180 -8.47 18.96 -3.57
N GLU A 181 -7.24 19.10 -3.09
CA GLU A 181 -6.19 18.07 -3.18
C GLU A 181 -6.50 16.78 -2.41
N TYR A 182 -7.40 16.82 -1.43
CA TYR A 182 -7.83 15.62 -0.69
C TYR A 182 -8.85 14.81 -1.48
N LEU A 183 -9.46 15.38 -2.50
CA LEU A 183 -10.40 14.68 -3.37
C LEU A 183 -9.72 14.15 -4.64
N ALA A 184 -8.48 14.57 -4.91
CA ALA A 184 -7.66 13.96 -5.94
C ALA A 184 -7.21 12.56 -5.46
N PRO A 185 -7.40 11.50 -6.26
CA PRO A 185 -7.05 10.13 -5.85
C PRO A 185 -5.54 9.93 -5.68
N VAL A 186 -4.72 10.67 -6.42
CA VAL A 186 -3.25 10.66 -6.33
C VAL A 186 -2.78 11.87 -5.51
N GLY A 187 -2.00 11.63 -4.46
CA GLY A 187 -1.32 12.71 -3.72
C GLY A 187 -0.15 13.27 -4.53
N ARG A 188 0.39 14.43 -4.16
CA ARG A 188 1.68 14.86 -4.74
C ARG A 188 2.77 13.90 -4.27
N ALA A 189 3.42 13.20 -5.20
CA ALA A 189 4.71 12.58 -4.96
C ALA A 189 5.76 13.70 -4.86
N ASN A 190 6.70 13.57 -3.92
CA ASN A 190 7.93 14.36 -4.01
C ASN A 190 8.80 13.74 -5.11
N GLU A 191 9.42 14.57 -5.95
CA GLU A 191 10.33 14.11 -7.02
C GLU A 191 11.39 13.13 -6.43
N LEU A 192 11.55 11.98 -7.09
CA LEU A 192 12.51 10.93 -6.74
C LEU A 192 13.95 11.33 -7.10
#